data_AF-A0A0A9Y945-F1
#
_entry.id   AF-A0A0A9Y945-F1
#
_cell.length_a   1.000
_cell.length_b   1.000
_cell.length_c   1.000
_cell.angle_alpha   90.00
_cell.angle_beta   90.00
_cell.angle_gamma   90.00
#
_symmetry.space_group_name_H-M   'P 1'
#
loop_
_entity.id
_entity.type
_entity.pdbx_description
1 polymer ?
#
loop_
_entity_poly.entity_id
_entity_poly.type
_entity_poly.pdbx_seq_one_letter_code
_entity_poly.pdbx_strand_id
1 'polypeptide(L)'
;MFSDNLGLLAAAVSPADVSSTIMPIFRGLCGDYEPEIRASAVYHMADLLAVCFDTSAKKDILMTGTRLLSDVHNYVRMSLAGAVLKSVKYVPKELWGTTIVPTCTSLLADKEPDVRLALISGFSSMT
;
A
#
# COMPACT_ATOMS: atom_id res chain seq x y z
N MET A 1 -1.67 12.82 8.01
CA MET A 1 -2.30 14.17 7.94
C MET A 1 -2.90 14.49 6.57
N PHE A 2 -2.25 14.12 5.44
CA PHE A 2 -2.86 14.24 4.10
C PHE A 2 -3.16 12.87 3.46
N SER A 3 -2.24 11.92 3.58
CA SER A 3 -2.38 10.49 3.23
C SER A 3 -3.62 9.83 3.85
N ASP A 4 -3.92 10.16 5.11
CA ASP A 4 -5.08 9.66 5.87
C ASP A 4 -6.41 9.99 5.17
N ASN A 5 -6.43 11.10 4.42
CA ASN A 5 -7.62 11.60 3.71
C ASN A 5 -7.61 11.26 2.21
N LEU A 6 -6.57 10.59 1.70
CA LEU A 6 -6.44 10.32 0.27
C LEU A 6 -7.55 9.39 -0.24
N GLY A 7 -7.98 8.42 0.58
CA GLY A 7 -9.15 7.58 0.28
C GLY A 7 -10.45 8.38 0.23
N LEU A 8 -10.63 9.37 1.12
CA LEU A 8 -11.80 10.24 1.10
C LEU A 8 -11.82 11.14 -0.14
N LEU A 9 -10.66 11.69 -0.52
CA LEU A 9 -10.52 12.48 -1.75
C LEU A 9 -10.82 11.63 -2.99
N ALA A 10 -10.32 10.39 -3.05
CA ALA A 10 -10.60 9.47 -4.13
C ALA A 10 -12.10 9.11 -4.23
N ALA A 11 -12.79 8.95 -3.10
CA ALA A 11 -14.22 8.71 -3.06
C ALA A 11 -15.06 9.94 -3.48
N ALA A 12 -14.50 11.15 -3.38
CA ALA A 12 -15.18 12.40 -3.71
C ALA A 12 -15.05 12.82 -5.19
N VAL A 13 -14.24 12.12 -5.98
CA VAL A 13 -13.99 12.45 -7.40
C VAL A 13 -14.54 11.37 -8.33
N SER A 14 -14.64 11.67 -9.63
CA SER A 14 -15.10 10.69 -10.61
C SER A 14 -14.06 9.56 -10.79
N PRO A 15 -14.45 8.36 -11.24
CA PRO A 15 -13.50 7.29 -11.53
C PRO A 15 -12.38 7.68 -12.51
N ALA A 16 -12.67 8.58 -13.46
CA ALA A 16 -11.66 9.12 -14.38
C ALA A 16 -10.64 10.00 -13.65
N ASP A 17 -11.11 10.78 -12.67
CA ASP A 17 -10.29 11.70 -11.88
C ASP A 17 -9.43 10.98 -10.85
N VAL A 18 -9.83 9.79 -10.38
CA VAL A 18 -8.98 8.93 -9.56
C VAL A 18 -7.66 8.65 -10.28
N SER A 19 -7.72 8.23 -11.55
CA SER A 19 -6.54 7.93 -12.35
C SER A 19 -5.73 9.17 -12.75
N SER A 20 -6.40 10.27 -13.10
CA SER A 20 -5.71 11.48 -13.59
C SER A 20 -5.17 12.38 -12.47
N THR A 21 -5.77 12.33 -11.27
CA THR A 21 -5.49 13.26 -10.17
C THR A 21 -4.96 12.55 -8.93
N ILE A 22 -5.64 11.50 -8.47
CA ILE A 22 -5.28 10.84 -7.21
C ILE A 22 -4.04 9.95 -7.38
N MET A 23 -3.92 9.23 -8.49
CA MET A 23 -2.78 8.34 -8.71
C MET A 23 -1.43 9.07 -8.77
N PRO A 24 -1.28 10.23 -9.45
CA PRO A 24 -0.07 11.05 -9.36
C PRO A 24 0.26 11.49 -7.93
N ILE A 25 -0.75 11.85 -7.13
CA ILE A 25 -0.55 12.25 -5.73
C ILE A 25 -0.03 11.08 -4.91
N PHE A 26 -0.66 9.91 -5.00
CA PHE A 26 -0.21 8.71 -4.29
C PHE A 26 1.23 8.35 -4.66
N ARG A 27 1.57 8.37 -5.95
CA ARG A 27 2.95 8.17 -6.42
C ARG A 27 3.93 9.18 -5.85
N GLY A 28 3.56 10.46 -5.81
CA GLY A 28 4.38 11.52 -5.23
C GLY A 28 4.66 11.25 -3.75
N LEU A 29 3.63 10.91 -2.97
CA LEU A 29 3.76 10.62 -1.54
C LEU A 29 4.61 9.36 -1.27
N CYS A 30 4.48 8.31 -2.09
CA CYS A 30 5.35 7.13 -2.00
C CYS A 30 6.80 7.42 -2.43
N GLY A 31 7.05 8.49 -3.18
CA GLY A 31 8.38 8.93 -3.61
C GLY A 31 8.94 10.10 -2.82
N ASP A 32 8.26 10.52 -1.74
CA ASP A 32 8.63 11.71 -0.98
C ASP A 32 10.01 11.56 -0.32
N TYR A 33 10.72 12.68 -0.15
CA TYR A 33 12.02 12.70 0.52
C TYR A 33 11.90 12.25 1.98
N GLU A 34 10.83 12.67 2.65
CA GLU A 34 10.63 12.40 4.07
C GLU A 34 10.09 10.97 4.29
N PRO A 35 10.81 10.10 5.00
CA PRO A 35 10.42 8.71 5.16
C PRO A 35 9.10 8.52 5.94
N GLU A 36 8.74 9.46 6.81
CA GLU A 36 7.45 9.51 7.53
C GLU A 36 6.27 9.70 6.56
N ILE A 37 6.47 10.48 5.50
CA ILE A 37 5.44 10.69 4.47
C ILE A 37 5.27 9.42 3.64
N ARG A 38 6.36 8.76 3.25
CA ARG A 38 6.30 7.47 2.53
C ARG A 38 5.65 6.37 3.36
N ALA A 39 6.01 6.27 4.65
CA ALA A 39 5.40 5.35 5.59
C ALA A 39 3.90 5.58 5.72
N SER A 40 3.48 6.84 5.90
CA SER A 40 2.07 7.19 6.00
C SER A 40 1.31 6.92 4.70
N ALA A 41 1.91 7.20 3.53
CA ALA A 41 1.31 6.94 2.24
C ALA A 41 0.99 5.44 2.06
N VAL A 42 1.98 4.57 2.29
CA VAL A 42 1.77 3.12 2.12
C VAL A 42 0.87 2.53 3.20
N TYR A 43 0.91 3.06 4.43
CA TYR A 43 0.02 2.64 5.51
C TYR A 43 -1.47 2.80 5.13
N HIS A 44 -1.82 3.88 4.43
CA HIS A 44 -3.17 4.18 3.94
C HIS A 44 -3.50 3.63 2.55
N MET A 45 -2.60 2.83 1.94
CA MET A 45 -2.81 2.24 0.61
C MET A 45 -4.09 1.39 0.54
N ALA A 46 -4.41 0.64 1.59
CA ALA A 46 -5.61 -0.20 1.63
C ALA A 46 -6.91 0.62 1.57
N ASP A 47 -6.92 1.81 2.18
CA ASP A 47 -8.08 2.71 2.16
C ASP A 47 -8.31 3.27 0.76
N LEU A 48 -7.22 3.59 0.04
CA LEU A 48 -7.30 3.98 -1.37
C LEU A 48 -7.78 2.83 -2.26
N LEU A 49 -7.33 1.60 -2.02
CA LEU A 49 -7.79 0.41 -2.75
C LEU A 49 -9.29 0.12 -2.51
N ALA A 50 -9.82 0.47 -1.34
CA ALA A 50 -11.21 0.23 -0.97
C ALA A 50 -12.20 1.07 -1.80
N VAL A 51 -11.79 2.26 -2.23
CA VAL A 51 -12.64 3.24 -2.94
C VAL A 51 -12.41 3.24 -4.45
N CYS A 52 -11.31 2.65 -4.92
CA CYS A 52 -11.07 2.44 -6.35
C CYS A 52 -11.80 1.19 -6.83
N PHE A 53 -12.59 1.30 -7.91
CA PHE A 53 -13.30 0.14 -8.49
C PHE A 53 -12.58 -0.45 -9.71
N ASP A 54 -11.77 0.35 -10.41
CA ASP A 54 -11.05 -0.09 -11.60
C ASP A 54 -9.86 -1.00 -11.25
N THR A 55 -9.79 -2.15 -11.91
CA THR A 55 -8.73 -3.15 -11.70
C THR A 55 -7.36 -2.62 -12.13
N SER A 56 -7.30 -1.78 -13.17
CA SER A 56 -6.03 -1.18 -13.61
C SER A 56 -5.49 -0.22 -12.55
N ALA A 57 -6.35 0.66 -12.02
CA ALA A 57 -6.01 1.55 -10.91
C ALA A 57 -5.56 0.77 -9.66
N LYS A 58 -6.26 -0.31 -9.28
CA LYS A 58 -5.84 -1.17 -8.16
C LYS A 58 -4.46 -1.77 -8.38
N LYS A 59 -4.18 -2.25 -9.60
CA LYS A 59 -2.86 -2.77 -9.96
C LYS A 59 -1.79 -1.68 -9.84
N ASP A 60 -2.07 -0.47 -10.32
CA ASP A 60 -1.14 0.66 -10.27
C ASP A 60 -0.84 1.11 -8.82
N ILE A 61 -1.86 1.14 -7.96
CA ILE A 61 -1.71 1.41 -6.52
C ILE A 61 -0.82 0.35 -5.87
N LEU A 62 -1.10 -0.93 -6.09
CA LEU A 62 -0.31 -2.03 -5.54
C LEU A 62 1.14 -1.94 -6.01
N MET A 63 1.37 -1.80 -7.32
CA MET A 63 2.72 -1.68 -7.88
C MET A 63 3.46 -0.46 -7.32
N THR A 64 2.76 0.65 -7.07
CA THR A 64 3.36 1.85 -6.48
C THR A 64 3.75 1.63 -5.02
N GLY A 65 2.83 1.09 -4.19
CA GLY A 65 3.08 0.89 -2.77
C GLY A 65 4.09 -0.23 -2.48
N THR A 66 4.04 -1.35 -3.22
CA THR A 66 4.94 -2.48 -2.98
C THR A 66 6.39 -2.21 -3.38
N ARG A 67 6.66 -1.14 -4.16
CA ARG A 67 8.05 -0.67 -4.39
C ARG A 67 8.76 -0.27 -3.09
N LEU A 68 8.02 0.06 -2.03
CA LEU A 68 8.60 0.39 -0.73
C LEU A 68 9.16 -0.83 0.02
N LEU A 69 9.06 -2.04 -0.55
CA LEU A 69 9.85 -3.21 -0.11
C LEU A 69 11.35 -2.90 -0.03
N SER A 70 11.84 -2.00 -0.88
CA SER A 70 13.26 -1.63 -0.94
C SER A 70 13.58 -0.33 -0.20
N ASP A 71 12.65 0.21 0.61
CA ASP A 71 12.92 1.42 1.38
C ASP A 71 14.06 1.19 2.38
N VAL A 72 14.96 2.17 2.50
CA VAL A 72 16.11 2.09 3.41
C VAL A 72 15.66 2.09 4.88
N HIS A 73 14.52 2.72 5.20
CA HIS A 73 13.99 2.81 6.55
C HIS A 73 13.09 1.62 6.86
N ASN A 74 13.42 0.90 7.93
CA ASN A 74 12.67 -0.28 8.37
C ASN A 74 11.21 0.03 8.68
N TYR A 75 10.91 1.15 9.32
CA TYR A 75 9.53 1.50 9.70
C TYR A 75 8.62 1.79 8.48
N VAL A 76 9.18 2.21 7.34
CA VAL A 76 8.43 2.33 6.08
C VAL A 76 8.04 0.93 5.59
N ARG A 77 8.98 -0.02 5.63
CA ARG A 77 8.72 -1.43 5.27
C ARG A 77 7.74 -2.10 6.23
N MET A 78 7.81 -1.79 7.53
CA MET A 78 6.81 -2.20 8.53
C MET A 78 5.42 -1.65 8.20
N SER A 79 5.33 -0.40 7.76
CA SER A 79 4.07 0.22 7.34
C SER A 79 3.47 -0.51 6.13
N LEU A 80 4.31 -0.87 5.14
CA LEU A 80 3.90 -1.71 4.02
C LEU A 80 3.42 -3.10 4.48
N ALA A 81 4.11 -3.73 5.44
CA ALA A 81 3.71 -5.03 5.99
C ALA A 81 2.30 -4.99 6.61
N GLY A 82 1.97 -3.92 7.33
CA GLY A 82 0.63 -3.71 7.87
C GLY A 82 -0.43 -3.46 6.78
N ALA A 83 -0.07 -2.75 5.71
CA ALA A 83 -1.00 -2.38 4.65
C ALA A 83 -1.27 -3.49 3.61
N VAL A 84 -0.26 -4.30 3.27
CA VAL A 84 -0.37 -5.31 2.21
C VAL A 84 -1.40 -6.39 2.56
N LEU A 85 -1.47 -6.82 3.82
CA LEU A 85 -2.45 -7.79 4.27
C LEU A 85 -3.88 -7.19 4.32
N LYS A 86 -4.01 -5.93 4.76
CA LYS A 86 -5.29 -5.20 4.73
C LYS A 86 -5.82 -5.00 3.30
N SER A 87 -4.94 -4.99 2.31
CA SER A 87 -5.29 -4.79 0.90
C SER A 87 -5.98 -6.00 0.27
N VAL A 88 -5.79 -7.20 0.83
CA VAL A 88 -6.32 -8.47 0.32
C VAL A 88 -7.84 -8.43 0.05
N LYS A 89 -8.62 -7.82 0.95
CA LYS A 89 -10.09 -7.72 0.83
C LYS A 89 -10.56 -6.79 -0.29
N TYR A 90 -9.69 -5.92 -0.80
CA TYR A 90 -10.03 -4.92 -1.82
C TYR A 90 -9.46 -5.27 -3.19
N VAL A 91 -8.66 -6.33 -3.28
CA VAL A 91 -7.88 -6.65 -4.48
C VAL A 91 -8.36 -7.98 -5.07
N PRO A 92 -8.67 -8.02 -6.39
CA PRO A 92 -9.09 -9.25 -7.05
C PRO A 92 -7.95 -10.28 -7.06
N LYS A 93 -8.29 -11.58 -6.95
CA LYS A 93 -7.32 -12.67 -6.73
C LYS A 93 -6.26 -12.77 -7.82
N GLU A 94 -6.59 -12.35 -9.04
CA GLU A 94 -5.73 -12.33 -10.22
C GLU A 94 -4.48 -11.46 -10.00
N LEU A 95 -4.56 -10.44 -9.15
CA LEU A 95 -3.42 -9.58 -8.82
C LEU A 95 -2.54 -10.16 -7.72
N TRP A 96 -3.02 -11.13 -6.92
CA TRP A 96 -2.30 -11.59 -5.72
C TRP A 96 -0.96 -12.23 -6.06
N GLY A 97 -0.93 -13.08 -7.08
CA GLY A 97 0.28 -13.80 -7.49
C GLY A 97 1.40 -12.89 -8.00
N THR A 98 1.06 -11.69 -8.48
CA THR A 98 2.03 -10.72 -9.02
C THR A 98 2.33 -9.56 -8.07
N THR A 99 1.56 -9.40 -6.99
CA THR A 99 1.69 -8.26 -6.06
C THR A 99 1.73 -8.72 -4.60
N ILE A 100 0.59 -9.11 -4.03
CA ILE A 100 0.41 -9.44 -2.61
C ILE A 100 1.36 -10.56 -2.16
N VAL A 101 1.31 -11.72 -2.81
CA VAL A 101 2.06 -12.90 -2.37
C VAL A 101 3.58 -12.67 -2.44
N PRO A 102 4.15 -12.17 -3.56
CA PRO A 102 5.57 -11.82 -3.61
C PRO A 102 5.97 -10.81 -2.54
N THR A 103 5.14 -9.79 -2.29
CA THR A 103 5.42 -8.76 -1.27
C THR A 103 5.48 -9.36 0.13
N CYS A 104 4.50 -10.19 0.50
CA CYS A 104 4.52 -10.88 1.78
C CYS A 104 5.76 -11.79 1.92
N THR A 105 6.12 -12.53 0.87
CA THR A 105 7.30 -13.40 0.88
C THR A 105 8.59 -12.60 1.10
N SER A 106 8.75 -11.46 0.42
CA SER A 106 9.91 -10.57 0.62
C SER A 106 9.98 -10.00 2.03
N LEU A 107 8.85 -9.57 2.59
CA LEU A 107 8.77 -9.03 3.95
C LEU A 107 9.04 -10.09 5.03
N LEU A 108 8.61 -11.34 4.83
CA LEU A 108 8.96 -12.46 5.71
C LEU A 108 10.47 -12.74 5.74
N ALA A 109 11.17 -12.44 4.64
CA ALA A 109 12.61 -12.57 4.52
C ALA A 109 13.39 -11.28 4.83
N ASP A 110 12.73 -10.23 5.34
CA ASP A 110 13.39 -8.97 5.64
C ASP A 110 14.52 -9.15 6.67
N LYS A 111 15.61 -8.41 6.51
CA LYS A 111 16.76 -8.46 7.44
C LYS A 111 16.38 -7.97 8.83
N GLU A 112 15.47 -7.00 8.94
CA GLU A 112 15.07 -6.40 10.20
C GLU A 112 13.98 -7.24 10.89
N PRO A 113 14.20 -7.68 12.15
CA PRO A 113 13.24 -8.51 12.86
C PRO A 113 11.88 -7.86 13.03
N ASP A 114 11.83 -6.54 13.25
CA ASP A 114 10.58 -5.81 13.46
C ASP A 114 9.71 -5.76 12.20
N VAL A 115 10.31 -5.77 11.00
CA VAL A 115 9.57 -5.86 9.74
C VAL A 115 8.91 -7.23 9.61
N ARG A 116 9.65 -8.29 9.91
CA ARG A 116 9.11 -9.66 9.90
C ARG A 116 7.98 -9.82 10.90
N LEU A 117 8.17 -9.30 12.13
CA LEU A 117 7.16 -9.32 13.18
C LEU A 117 5.90 -8.53 12.78
N ALA A 118 6.05 -7.34 12.19
CA ALA A 118 4.92 -6.54 11.74
C ALA A 118 4.02 -7.31 10.76
N LEU A 119 4.61 -8.06 9.82
CA LEU A 119 3.84 -8.89 8.90
C LEU A 119 3.15 -10.07 9.61
N ILE A 120 3.89 -10.77 10.48
CA ILE A 120 3.37 -11.92 11.24
C ILE A 120 2.17 -11.51 12.10
N SER A 121 2.28 -10.39 12.82
CA SER A 121 1.17 -9.82 13.60
C SER A 121 -0.04 -9.48 12.72
N GLY A 122 0.22 -8.99 11.50
CA GLY A 122 -0.84 -8.73 10.53
C GLY A 122 -1.60 -10.00 10.12
N PHE A 123 -0.94 -11.14 9.93
CA PHE A 123 -1.63 -12.41 9.62
C PHE A 123 -2.60 -12.83 10.72
N SER A 124 -2.24 -12.63 11.99
CA SER A 124 -3.13 -12.92 13.12
C SER A 124 -4.39 -12.05 13.15
N SER A 125 -4.35 -10.88 12.49
CA SER A 125 -5.50 -9.98 12.37
C SER A 125 -6.39 -10.26 11.14
N MET A 126 -6.01 -11.20 10.28
CA MET A 126 -6.80 -11.64 9.12
C MET A 126 -7.84 -12.71 9.51
N THR A 127 -8.71 -12.37 10.45
CA THR A 127 -9.91 -13.16 10.80
C THR A 127 -11.14 -12.49 10.19
#